data_AF-A0A352VRJ5-F1
#
_entry.id   AF-A0A352VRJ5-F1
#
_cell.length_a   1.000
_cell.length_b   1.000
_cell.length_c   1.000
_cell.angle_alpha   90.00
_cell.angle_beta   90.00
_cell.angle_gamma   90.00
#
_symmetry.space_group_name_H-M   'P 1'
#
loop_
_entity.id
_entity.type
_entity.pdbx_description
1 polymer ?
#
loop_
_entity_poly.entity_id
_entity_poly.type
_entity_poly.pdbx_seq_one_letter_code
_entity_poly.pdbx_strand_id
1 'polypeptide(L)'
;RGSGMRRGTGPRGLVDPGEILDELRLRKDVEEVEAIRVAARISAEGHRSGAAVIAEGVGEWIVEAAVDAGFRAAGANGPGFPTMVGSGTNACTLHYVENRDTIDDEALVLIDAGAEVAMYNGDITRTYPAAGGFSDTQRDVYRIVEAARRAAVEKVSPGVTIASVHEAA
;
A
#
# COMPACT_ATOMS: atom_id res chain seq x y z
N ARG A 1 39.80 -8.44 53.59
CA ARG A 1 38.96 -7.63 52.67
C ARG A 1 37.74 -8.46 52.33
N GLY A 2 36.59 -8.18 52.95
CA GLY A 2 35.40 -9.05 52.84
C GLY A 2 34.75 -8.93 51.47
N SER A 3 34.58 -10.06 50.78
CA SER A 3 33.73 -10.15 49.59
C SER A 3 32.27 -10.20 50.05
N GLY A 4 31.67 -9.02 50.28
CA GLY A 4 30.24 -8.93 50.51
C GLY A 4 29.46 -9.53 49.33
N MET A 5 28.46 -10.35 49.62
CA MET A 5 27.56 -10.95 48.63
C MET A 5 26.91 -9.83 47.81
N ARG A 6 27.19 -9.78 46.50
CA ARG A 6 26.60 -8.79 45.60
C ARG A 6 25.09 -8.99 45.59
N ARG A 7 24.33 -8.02 46.13
CA ARG A 7 22.86 -7.97 46.04
C ARG A 7 22.49 -7.07 44.87
N GLY A 8 21.68 -7.59 43.96
CA GLY A 8 21.12 -6.86 42.83
C GLY A 8 20.30 -7.80 41.93
N THR A 9 19.25 -7.29 41.34
CA THR A 9 18.48 -7.99 40.29
C THR A 9 19.04 -7.57 38.94
N GLY A 10 19.68 -8.50 38.22
CA GLY A 10 20.07 -8.32 36.83
C GLY A 10 19.12 -9.07 35.89
N PRO A 11 19.12 -8.74 34.58
CA PRO A 11 18.41 -9.53 33.59
C PRO A 11 18.86 -11.00 33.68
N ARG A 12 17.89 -11.92 33.67
CA ARG A 12 18.15 -13.38 33.72
C ARG A 12 18.49 -13.97 32.35
N GLY A 13 18.24 -13.22 31.29
CA GLY A 13 18.52 -13.57 29.91
C GLY A 13 18.15 -12.42 28.97
N LEU A 14 18.64 -12.51 27.73
CA LEU A 14 18.21 -11.68 26.62
C LEU A 14 17.40 -12.57 25.69
N VAL A 15 16.19 -12.15 25.37
CA VAL A 15 15.27 -12.87 24.46
C VAL A 15 14.83 -11.88 23.40
N ASP A 16 14.71 -12.35 22.17
CA ASP A 16 14.12 -11.56 21.09
C ASP A 16 12.60 -11.45 21.32
N PRO A 17 12.05 -10.25 21.56
CA PRO A 17 10.61 -10.10 21.73
C PRO A 17 9.82 -10.26 20.41
N GLY A 18 10.49 -10.32 19.25
CA GLY A 18 9.88 -10.37 17.93
C GLY A 18 8.82 -11.44 17.79
N GLU A 19 9.11 -12.70 18.15
CA GLU A 19 8.14 -13.81 18.05
C GLU A 19 6.85 -13.54 18.84
N ILE A 20 6.97 -12.92 20.02
CA ILE A 20 5.83 -12.60 20.87
C ILE A 20 5.05 -11.43 20.27
N LEU A 21 5.76 -10.39 19.84
CA LEU A 21 5.16 -9.17 19.30
C LEU A 21 4.49 -9.40 17.95
N ASP A 22 5.06 -10.26 17.11
CA ASP A 22 4.53 -10.56 15.78
C ASP A 22 3.19 -11.33 15.87
N GLU A 23 3.08 -12.31 16.77
CA GLU A 23 1.81 -13.01 17.03
C GLU A 23 0.74 -12.07 17.59
N LEU A 24 1.12 -11.18 18.51
CA LEU A 24 0.21 -10.16 19.05
C LEU A 24 -0.25 -9.19 17.96
N ARG A 25 0.67 -8.71 17.11
CA ARG A 25 0.37 -7.77 16.03
C ARG A 25 -0.34 -8.42 14.86
N LEU A 26 -0.28 -9.74 14.69
CA LEU A 26 -0.93 -10.44 13.58
C LEU A 26 -2.46 -10.33 13.68
N ARG A 27 -3.01 -10.52 14.88
CA ARG A 27 -4.46 -10.53 15.14
C ARG A 27 -4.91 -9.14 15.59
N LYS A 28 -5.72 -8.48 14.76
CA LYS A 28 -6.17 -7.12 15.03
C LYS A 28 -7.40 -7.09 15.94
N ASP A 29 -7.36 -6.21 16.93
CA ASP A 29 -8.52 -5.85 17.73
C ASP A 29 -9.51 -5.02 16.90
N VAL A 30 -10.74 -4.85 17.42
CA VAL A 30 -11.82 -4.18 16.69
C VAL A 30 -11.44 -2.75 16.34
N GLU A 31 -10.83 -2.03 17.28
CA GLU A 31 -10.40 -0.64 17.11
C GLU A 31 -9.28 -0.51 16.05
N GLU A 32 -8.38 -1.49 15.99
CA GLU A 32 -7.30 -1.53 14.99
C GLU A 32 -7.88 -1.79 13.59
N VAL A 33 -8.87 -2.68 13.47
CA VAL A 33 -9.60 -2.91 12.21
C VAL A 33 -10.34 -1.65 11.77
N GLU A 34 -10.96 -0.91 12.69
CA GLU A 34 -11.60 0.37 12.36
C GLU A 34 -10.59 1.42 11.87
N ALA A 35 -9.41 1.52 12.48
CA ALA A 35 -8.35 2.40 12.00
C ALA A 35 -7.91 2.03 10.58
N ILE A 36 -7.71 0.74 10.29
CA ILE A 36 -7.39 0.24 8.94
C ILE A 36 -8.51 0.57 7.94
N ARG A 37 -9.78 0.43 8.33
CA ARG A 37 -10.94 0.79 7.47
C ARG A 37 -10.95 2.27 7.12
N VAL A 38 -10.64 3.13 8.09
CA VAL A 38 -10.52 4.59 7.87
C VAL A 38 -9.35 4.88 6.93
N ALA A 39 -8.18 4.27 7.18
CA ALA A 39 -6.99 4.43 6.35
C ALA A 39 -7.25 3.98 4.90
N ALA A 40 -7.91 2.83 4.69
CA ALA A 40 -8.30 2.35 3.37
C ALA A 40 -9.29 3.28 2.65
N ARG A 41 -10.29 3.84 3.37
CA ARG A 41 -11.24 4.80 2.81
C ARG A 41 -10.55 6.09 2.36
N ILE A 42 -9.64 6.63 3.18
CA ILE A 42 -8.86 7.82 2.84
C ILE A 42 -7.91 7.53 1.68
N SER A 43 -7.29 6.34 1.67
CA SER A 43 -6.45 5.89 0.55
C SER A 43 -7.23 5.90 -0.75
N ALA A 44 -8.45 5.36 -0.75
CA ALA A 44 -9.32 5.38 -1.93
C ALA A 44 -9.70 6.81 -2.38
N GLU A 45 -9.81 7.77 -1.47
CA GLU A 45 -10.05 9.18 -1.81
C GLU A 45 -8.81 9.84 -2.44
N GLY A 46 -7.62 9.63 -1.87
CA GLY A 46 -6.38 10.13 -2.48
C GLY A 46 -6.14 9.53 -3.86
N HIS A 47 -6.40 8.23 -4.05
CA HIS A 47 -6.38 7.60 -5.38
C HIS A 47 -7.34 8.28 -6.37
N ARG A 48 -8.55 8.68 -5.94
CA ARG A 48 -9.47 9.45 -6.80
C ARG A 48 -8.92 10.83 -7.13
N SER A 49 -8.28 11.50 -6.18
CA SER A 49 -7.65 12.81 -6.39
C SER A 49 -6.49 12.72 -7.39
N GLY A 50 -5.63 11.70 -7.25
CA GLY A 50 -4.58 11.40 -8.22
C GLY A 50 -5.13 11.08 -9.60
N ALA A 51 -6.10 10.18 -9.70
CA ALA A 51 -6.71 9.80 -10.97
C ALA A 51 -7.37 10.98 -11.70
N ALA A 52 -7.91 11.95 -10.98
CA ALA A 52 -8.58 13.12 -11.56
C ALA A 52 -7.62 14.09 -12.26
N VAL A 53 -6.31 14.03 -11.98
CA VAL A 53 -5.30 14.90 -12.59
C VAL A 53 -4.46 14.19 -13.66
N ILE A 54 -4.67 12.89 -13.88
CA ILE A 54 -3.98 12.15 -14.95
C ILE A 54 -4.42 12.69 -16.31
N ALA A 55 -3.45 13.15 -17.10
CA ALA A 55 -3.63 13.56 -18.49
C ALA A 55 -2.26 13.56 -19.20
N GLU A 56 -2.28 13.58 -20.54
CA GLU A 56 -1.08 13.80 -21.36
C GLU A 56 -0.34 15.07 -20.91
N GLY A 57 0.99 14.98 -20.81
CA GLY A 57 1.84 16.12 -20.45
C GLY A 57 1.87 16.46 -18.96
N VAL A 58 1.07 15.77 -18.12
CA VAL A 58 1.13 15.90 -16.66
C VAL A 58 2.30 15.08 -16.13
N GLY A 59 3.06 15.64 -15.18
CA GLY A 59 4.15 14.93 -14.51
C GLY A 59 3.64 13.92 -13.47
N GLU A 60 4.31 12.79 -13.33
CA GLU A 60 4.05 11.80 -12.28
C GLU A 60 4.03 12.45 -10.87
N TRP A 61 4.93 13.40 -10.60
CA TRP A 61 4.99 14.17 -9.36
C TRP A 61 3.73 15.03 -9.08
N ILE A 62 2.98 15.43 -10.11
CA ILE A 62 1.72 16.16 -9.94
C ILE A 62 0.63 15.21 -9.46
N VAL A 63 0.61 13.99 -10.00
CA VAL A 63 -0.31 12.93 -9.55
C VAL A 63 0.02 12.53 -8.11
N GLU A 64 1.31 12.34 -7.79
CA GLU A 64 1.78 12.11 -6.42
C GLU A 64 1.28 13.20 -5.47
N ALA A 65 1.53 14.46 -5.80
CA ALA A 65 1.11 15.59 -4.96
C ALA A 65 -0.42 15.63 -4.76
N ALA A 66 -1.21 15.27 -5.77
CA ALA A 66 -2.67 15.21 -5.66
C ALA A 66 -3.15 14.07 -4.74
N VAL A 67 -2.52 12.90 -4.82
CA VAL A 67 -2.79 11.76 -3.92
C VAL A 67 -2.46 12.15 -2.48
N ASP A 68 -1.26 12.66 -2.25
CA ASP A 68 -0.72 13.04 -0.95
C ASP A 68 -1.49 14.19 -0.29
N ALA A 69 -1.93 15.16 -1.09
CA ALA A 69 -2.82 16.22 -0.63
C ALA A 69 -4.20 15.67 -0.27
N GLY A 70 -4.73 14.74 -1.08
CA GLY A 70 -6.00 14.06 -0.80
C GLY A 70 -5.99 13.31 0.53
N PHE A 71 -4.91 12.60 0.84
CA PHE A 71 -4.74 11.92 2.13
C PHE A 71 -4.82 12.91 3.30
N ARG A 72 -4.04 14.00 3.24
CA ARG A 72 -3.98 15.00 4.31
C ARG A 72 -5.29 15.78 4.45
N ALA A 73 -5.92 16.14 3.34
CA ALA A 73 -7.21 16.82 3.33
C ALA A 73 -8.33 15.98 3.97
N ALA A 74 -8.26 14.65 3.81
CA ALA A 74 -9.21 13.72 4.42
C ALA A 74 -8.86 13.32 5.88
N GLY A 75 -7.80 13.90 6.46
CA GLY A 75 -7.45 13.75 7.87
C GLY A 75 -6.43 12.67 8.20
N ALA A 76 -5.73 12.10 7.21
CA ALA A 76 -4.59 11.22 7.45
C ALA A 76 -3.30 12.02 7.74
N ASN A 77 -2.31 11.37 8.34
CA ASN A 77 -0.99 11.97 8.59
C ASN A 77 -0.21 12.26 7.29
N GLY A 78 -0.59 11.59 6.21
CA GLY A 78 0.09 11.57 4.93
C GLY A 78 0.16 10.13 4.40
N PRO A 79 1.09 9.86 3.48
CA PRO A 79 1.29 8.51 2.98
C PRO A 79 2.02 7.64 4.01
N GLY A 80 1.64 6.36 4.12
CA GLY A 80 2.28 5.37 5.01
C GLY A 80 3.57 4.77 4.45
N PHE A 81 3.79 4.92 3.15
CA PHE A 81 5.00 4.58 2.39
C PHE A 81 5.11 5.54 1.19
N PRO A 82 6.28 5.69 0.55
CA PRO A 82 6.41 6.60 -0.60
C PRO A 82 5.34 6.31 -1.67
N THR A 83 4.58 7.34 -2.06
CA THR A 83 3.59 7.24 -3.13
C THR A 83 4.32 6.93 -4.44
N MET A 84 3.91 5.87 -5.12
CA MET A 84 4.52 5.44 -6.38
C MET A 84 3.58 5.77 -7.53
N VAL A 85 4.07 6.52 -8.53
CA VAL A 85 3.32 6.85 -9.74
C VAL A 85 4.16 6.47 -10.95
N GLY A 86 3.98 5.25 -11.44
CA GLY A 86 4.68 4.76 -12.63
C GLY A 86 3.82 4.90 -13.87
N SER A 87 4.23 5.72 -14.83
CA SER A 87 3.63 5.82 -16.16
C SER A 87 4.39 4.98 -17.21
N GLY A 88 3.67 4.36 -18.14
CA GLY A 88 4.27 3.58 -19.23
C GLY A 88 5.20 2.47 -18.72
N THR A 89 6.47 2.48 -19.15
CA THR A 89 7.46 1.49 -18.71
C THR A 89 7.84 1.61 -17.23
N ASN A 90 7.63 2.76 -16.59
CA ASN A 90 7.91 2.93 -15.16
C ASN A 90 7.00 2.05 -14.31
N ALA A 91 5.76 1.79 -14.77
CA ALA A 91 4.85 0.84 -14.13
C ALA A 91 5.38 -0.61 -14.09
N CYS A 92 6.43 -0.93 -14.87
CA CYS A 92 7.09 -2.24 -14.83
C CYS A 92 8.18 -2.35 -13.75
N THR A 93 8.51 -1.25 -13.07
CA THR A 93 9.41 -1.25 -11.91
C THR A 93 8.57 -1.31 -10.64
N LEU A 94 8.66 -2.43 -9.91
CA LEU A 94 7.74 -2.75 -8.79
C LEU A 94 7.66 -1.65 -7.72
N HIS A 95 8.80 -1.09 -7.32
CA HIS A 95 8.87 0.00 -6.34
C HIS A 95 9.47 1.27 -6.96
N TYR A 96 8.86 1.75 -8.05
CA TYR A 96 9.24 3.00 -8.71
C TYR A 96 8.83 4.21 -7.86
N VAL A 97 9.80 4.97 -7.37
CA VAL A 97 9.57 6.13 -6.46
C VAL A 97 10.14 7.42 -7.03
N GLU A 98 10.76 7.39 -8.20
CA GLU A 98 11.37 8.56 -8.82
C GLU A 98 10.34 9.60 -9.23
N ASN A 99 9.13 9.17 -9.64
CA ASN A 99 7.95 9.99 -9.97
C ASN A 99 8.29 11.25 -10.80
N ARG A 100 9.24 11.14 -11.73
CA ARG A 100 9.87 12.31 -12.38
C ARG A 100 9.58 12.42 -13.87
N ASP A 101 8.87 11.47 -14.44
CA ASP A 101 8.60 11.45 -15.87
C ASP A 101 7.24 12.10 -16.16
N THR A 102 7.07 12.51 -17.42
CA THR A 102 5.82 13.08 -17.91
C THR A 102 4.98 11.98 -18.54
N ILE A 103 3.68 12.00 -18.26
CA ILE A 103 2.71 11.01 -18.74
C ILE A 103 2.47 11.21 -20.24
N ASP A 104 2.68 10.14 -21.00
CA ASP A 104 2.31 10.01 -22.41
C ASP A 104 0.82 9.66 -22.56
N ASP A 105 0.16 10.13 -23.63
CA ASP A 105 -1.28 9.90 -23.86
C ASP A 105 -1.63 8.40 -23.96
N GLU A 106 -0.75 7.59 -24.55
CA GLU A 106 -0.97 6.15 -24.72
C GLU A 106 -0.58 5.33 -23.49
N ALA A 107 -0.09 5.96 -22.41
CA ALA A 107 0.40 5.27 -21.23
C ALA A 107 -0.73 4.69 -20.35
N LEU A 108 -0.41 3.58 -19.68
CA LEU A 108 -1.04 3.26 -18.41
C LEU A 108 -0.28 3.99 -17.29
N VAL A 109 -1.01 4.41 -16.26
CA VAL A 109 -0.47 4.99 -15.04
C VAL A 109 -0.84 4.10 -13.88
N LEU A 110 0.15 3.49 -13.24
CA LEU A 110 0.00 2.73 -12.01
C LEU A 110 0.28 3.64 -10.83
N ILE A 111 -0.70 3.77 -9.94
CA ILE A 111 -0.55 4.44 -8.65
C ILE A 111 -0.55 3.35 -7.59
N ASP A 112 0.52 3.30 -6.78
CA ASP A 112 0.58 2.48 -5.58
C ASP A 112 0.84 3.37 -4.37
N ALA A 113 -0.19 3.49 -3.52
CA ALA A 113 -0.19 4.48 -2.44
C ALA A 113 -1.22 4.13 -1.37
N GLY A 114 -0.91 4.52 -0.13
CA GLY A 114 -1.73 4.25 1.03
C GLY A 114 -1.58 5.32 2.09
N ALA A 115 -2.69 5.75 2.67
CA ALA A 115 -2.72 6.74 3.75
C ALA A 115 -2.42 6.08 5.11
N GLU A 116 -1.73 6.81 5.99
CA GLU A 116 -1.49 6.41 7.38
C GLU A 116 -2.44 7.15 8.34
N VAL A 117 -3.13 6.38 9.17
CA VAL A 117 -4.07 6.86 10.19
C VAL A 117 -3.77 6.13 11.49
N ALA A 118 -3.36 6.88 12.51
CA ALA A 118 -3.08 6.32 13.84
C ALA A 118 -2.11 5.12 13.79
N MET A 119 -1.05 5.23 12.96
CA MET A 119 -0.06 4.16 12.71
C MET A 119 -0.59 2.94 11.94
N TYR A 120 -1.83 2.98 11.46
CA TYR A 120 -2.43 1.97 10.59
C TYR A 120 -2.49 2.47 9.14
N ASN A 121 -2.14 1.59 8.21
CA ASN A 121 -2.00 1.95 6.81
C ASN A 121 -3.15 1.38 5.97
N GLY A 122 -3.64 2.19 5.03
CA GLY A 122 -4.20 1.64 3.81
C GLY A 122 -3.06 1.25 2.87
N ASP A 123 -3.35 0.37 1.93
CA ASP A 123 -2.40 -0.06 0.90
C ASP A 123 -3.22 -0.43 -0.34
N ILE A 124 -3.13 0.39 -1.37
CA ILE A 124 -3.98 0.31 -2.55
C ILE A 124 -3.13 0.59 -3.78
N THR A 125 -3.18 -0.34 -4.73
CA THR A 125 -2.69 -0.13 -6.09
C THR A 125 -3.85 -0.02 -7.07
N ARG A 126 -3.80 0.95 -7.99
CA ARG A 126 -4.74 1.09 -9.12
C ARG A 126 -4.00 1.49 -10.39
N THR A 127 -4.50 1.02 -11.53
CA THR A 127 -3.95 1.33 -12.85
C THR A 127 -5.01 2.00 -13.71
N TYR A 128 -4.65 3.14 -14.32
CA TYR A 128 -5.53 4.00 -15.09
C TYR A 128 -4.99 4.19 -16.52
N PRO A 129 -5.84 4.30 -17.54
CA PRO A 129 -5.41 4.75 -18.87
C PRO A 129 -5.28 6.28 -18.87
N ALA A 130 -4.15 6.81 -19.35
CA ALA A 130 -3.93 8.25 -19.43
C ALA A 130 -4.94 8.97 -20.34
N ALA A 131 -5.23 8.39 -21.51
CA ALA A 131 -6.26 8.84 -22.45
C ALA A 131 -7.72 8.66 -21.96
N GLY A 132 -7.96 8.24 -20.71
CA GLY A 132 -9.30 8.02 -20.15
C GLY A 132 -10.01 6.74 -20.63
N GLY A 133 -9.42 5.98 -21.56
CA GLY A 133 -9.91 4.69 -22.03
C GLY A 133 -8.79 3.71 -22.31
N PHE A 134 -9.00 2.44 -21.93
CA PHE A 134 -8.05 1.37 -22.24
C PHE A 134 -8.09 1.00 -23.72
N SER A 135 -6.91 0.92 -24.35
CA SER A 135 -6.75 0.20 -25.62
C SER A 135 -7.06 -1.29 -25.44
N ASP A 136 -7.24 -2.02 -26.53
CA ASP A 136 -7.57 -3.45 -26.47
C ASP A 136 -6.50 -4.25 -25.71
N THR A 137 -5.22 -4.04 -26.03
CA THR A 137 -4.11 -4.71 -25.34
C THR A 137 -4.04 -4.36 -23.86
N GLN A 138 -4.18 -3.08 -23.50
CA GLN A 138 -4.17 -2.65 -22.10
C GLN A 138 -5.33 -3.26 -21.32
N ARG A 139 -6.52 -3.32 -21.95
CA ARG A 139 -7.73 -3.90 -21.37
C ARG A 139 -7.58 -5.40 -21.13
N ASP A 140 -6.94 -6.11 -22.03
CA ASP A 140 -6.71 -7.54 -21.89
C ASP A 140 -5.78 -7.84 -20.71
N VAL A 141 -4.66 -7.12 -20.58
CA VAL A 141 -3.76 -7.25 -19.42
C VAL A 141 -4.48 -6.88 -18.13
N TYR A 142 -5.20 -5.75 -18.10
CA TYR A 142 -5.96 -5.32 -16.93
C TYR A 142 -6.97 -6.38 -16.48
N ARG A 143 -7.70 -7.00 -17.42
CA ARG A 143 -8.70 -8.04 -17.12
C ARG A 143 -8.06 -9.29 -16.52
N ILE A 144 -6.88 -9.69 -16.98
CA ILE A 144 -6.14 -10.83 -16.42
C ILE A 144 -5.81 -10.54 -14.94
N VAL A 145 -5.23 -9.38 -14.65
CA VAL A 145 -4.85 -9.00 -13.29
C VAL A 145 -6.08 -8.82 -12.38
N GLU A 146 -7.17 -8.24 -12.90
CA GLU A 146 -8.42 -8.11 -12.15
C GLU A 146 -9.06 -9.47 -11.85
N ALA A 147 -8.99 -10.43 -12.77
CA ALA A 147 -9.46 -11.80 -12.54
C ALA A 147 -8.63 -12.49 -11.46
N ALA A 148 -7.31 -12.41 -11.53
CA ALA A 148 -6.38 -12.91 -10.51
C ALA A 148 -6.66 -12.30 -9.13
N ARG A 149 -6.78 -10.97 -9.05
CA ARG A 149 -7.12 -10.23 -7.82
C ARG A 149 -8.43 -10.73 -7.21
N ARG A 150 -9.46 -10.93 -8.04
CA ARG A 150 -10.76 -11.42 -7.57
C ARG A 150 -10.67 -12.85 -7.04
N ALA A 151 -9.99 -13.75 -7.76
CA ALA A 151 -9.79 -15.12 -7.32
C ALA A 151 -9.06 -15.20 -5.98
N ALA A 152 -8.02 -14.39 -5.79
CA ALA A 152 -7.31 -14.28 -4.52
C ALA A 152 -8.22 -13.79 -3.38
N VAL A 153 -9.01 -12.73 -3.57
CA VAL A 153 -9.94 -12.22 -2.55
C VAL A 153 -11.01 -13.25 -2.19
N GLU A 154 -11.60 -13.91 -3.19
CA GLU A 154 -12.62 -14.95 -3.00
C GLU A 154 -12.07 -16.17 -2.23
N LYS A 155 -10.75 -16.41 -2.29
CA LYS A 155 -10.07 -17.50 -1.57
C LYS A 155 -9.89 -17.24 -0.07
N VAL A 156 -9.92 -15.97 0.38
CA VAL A 156 -9.58 -15.62 1.78
C VAL A 156 -10.68 -16.05 2.74
N SER A 157 -10.37 -17.02 3.60
CA SER A 157 -11.24 -17.46 4.70
C SER A 157 -10.44 -18.07 5.85
N PRO A 158 -11.01 -18.23 7.06
CA PRO A 158 -10.36 -18.97 8.14
C PRO A 158 -9.91 -20.37 7.69
N GLY A 159 -8.68 -20.76 8.05
CA GLY A 159 -8.08 -22.07 7.70
C GLY A 159 -7.33 -22.12 6.36
N VAL A 160 -7.37 -21.06 5.55
CA VAL A 160 -6.65 -20.95 4.27
C VAL A 160 -5.22 -20.46 4.52
N THR A 161 -4.25 -20.97 3.76
CA THR A 161 -2.85 -20.53 3.83
C THR A 161 -2.58 -19.38 2.87
N ILE A 162 -1.65 -18.49 3.21
CA ILE A 162 -1.20 -17.40 2.32
C ILE A 162 -0.73 -17.95 0.97
N ALA A 163 0.02 -19.06 0.97
CA ALA A 163 0.46 -19.70 -0.27
C ALA A 163 -0.72 -20.08 -1.16
N SER A 164 -1.81 -20.64 -0.61
CA SER A 164 -2.97 -21.00 -1.43
C SER A 164 -3.78 -19.81 -1.96
N VAL A 165 -3.64 -18.63 -1.35
CA VAL A 165 -4.18 -17.36 -1.89
C VAL A 165 -3.32 -16.88 -3.06
N HIS A 166 -1.99 -16.99 -2.93
CA HIS A 166 -1.05 -16.66 -4.00
C HIS A 166 -1.26 -17.55 -5.24
N GLU A 167 -1.36 -18.87 -5.06
CA GLU A 167 -1.61 -19.83 -6.16
C GLU A 167 -2.99 -19.68 -6.82
N ALA A 168 -3.93 -19.00 -6.15
CA ALA A 168 -5.25 -18.73 -6.72
C ALA A 168 -5.26 -17.51 -7.64
N ALA A 169 -4.27 -16.63 -7.53
CA ALA A 169 -4.11 -15.42 -8.35
C ALA A 169 -3.41 -15.77 -9.67
#